data_AF-A0A1X2I6Z1-F1
#
_entry.id   AF-A0A1X2I6Z1-F1
#
_cell.length_a   1.000
_cell.length_b   1.000
_cell.length_c   1.000
_cell.angle_alpha   90.00
_cell.angle_beta   90.00
_cell.angle_gamma   90.00
#
_symmetry.space_group_name_H-M   'P 1'
#
loop_
_entity.id
_entity.type
_entity.pdbx_description
1 polymer ?
#
loop_
_entity_poly.entity_id
_entity_poly.type
_entity_poly.pdbx_seq_one_letter_code
_entity_poly.pdbx_strand_id
1 'polypeptide(L)'
;MKRNHLKVAAPCLLLLFFGICWFFYSTQHDSIGHDSILTSTLTDNNDKNLVWQGQDVSHDGGVVMAHLGNATAKAELGRSTWKLLHTMMSRYPEQPTADERTALDQFIHLLSRLYPCGECAEHFQKLLKLYPPQTSSRIAASQWACAVHNKVNERLGKLIFDCSDIEAKYPCGCESVE
;
A
#
# COMPACT_ATOMS: atom_id res chain seq x y z
N MET A 1 -40.40 54.59 -50.52
CA MET A 1 -40.42 54.42 -49.05
C MET A 1 -40.34 52.92 -48.74
N LYS A 2 -39.37 52.53 -47.91
CA LYS A 2 -39.22 51.34 -47.05
C LYS A 2 -39.37 49.90 -47.61
N ARG A 3 -38.27 49.14 -47.40
CA ARG A 3 -38.12 47.68 -47.33
C ARG A 3 -39.12 47.03 -46.36
N ASN A 4 -39.43 45.75 -46.59
CA ASN A 4 -39.36 44.67 -45.60
C ASN A 4 -39.61 43.30 -46.25
N HIS A 5 -38.62 42.41 -46.23
CA HIS A 5 -38.84 40.97 -46.41
C HIS A 5 -38.12 40.21 -45.30
N LEU A 6 -38.95 39.58 -44.47
CA LEU A 6 -38.64 38.61 -43.44
C LEU A 6 -38.08 37.34 -44.11
N LYS A 7 -36.90 36.86 -43.70
CA LYS A 7 -36.44 35.50 -44.00
C LYS A 7 -35.88 34.83 -42.75
N VAL A 8 -36.70 33.90 -42.26
CA VAL A 8 -36.43 32.67 -41.50
C VAL A 8 -34.95 32.27 -41.44
N ALA A 9 -34.39 32.28 -40.23
CA ALA A 9 -33.15 31.60 -39.87
C ALA A 9 -33.23 31.19 -38.38
N ALA A 10 -34.01 30.15 -38.09
CA ALA A 10 -34.23 29.68 -36.71
C ALA A 10 -34.15 28.15 -36.44
N PRO A 11 -33.88 27.22 -37.40
CA PRO A 11 -33.87 25.80 -37.05
C PRO A 11 -32.49 25.22 -36.69
N CYS A 12 -31.35 25.85 -37.02
CA CYS A 12 -30.03 25.24 -36.81
C CYS A 12 -29.43 25.42 -35.41
N LEU A 13 -29.84 26.44 -34.65
CA LEU A 13 -29.29 26.70 -33.31
C LEU A 13 -29.88 25.77 -32.23
N LEU A 14 -31.14 25.35 -32.37
CA LEU A 14 -31.78 24.44 -31.41
C LEU A 14 -31.20 23.02 -31.50
N LEU A 15 -30.91 22.51 -32.69
CA LEU A 15 -30.33 21.17 -32.87
C LEU A 15 -28.91 21.07 -32.31
N LEU A 16 -28.11 22.14 -32.40
CA LEU A 16 -26.80 22.20 -31.76
C LEU A 16 -26.91 22.22 -30.23
N PHE A 17 -27.91 22.92 -29.67
CA PHE A 17 -28.09 22.97 -28.21
C PHE A 17 -28.51 21.62 -27.62
N PHE A 18 -29.45 20.91 -28.27
CA PHE A 18 -29.87 19.58 -27.82
C PHE A 18 -28.77 18.52 -27.98
N GLY A 19 -27.96 18.59 -29.04
CA GLY A 19 -26.82 17.68 -29.24
C GLY A 19 -25.72 17.88 -28.18
N ILE A 20 -25.42 19.12 -27.83
CA ILE A 20 -24.43 19.45 -26.79
C ILE A 20 -24.94 19.03 -25.41
N CYS A 21 -26.22 19.29 -25.08
CA CYS A 21 -26.81 18.83 -23.82
C CYS A 21 -26.85 17.30 -23.71
N TRP A 22 -27.16 16.57 -24.80
CA TRP A 22 -27.12 15.11 -24.81
C TRP A 22 -25.70 14.57 -24.64
N PHE A 23 -24.71 15.18 -25.29
CA PHE A 23 -23.31 14.79 -25.15
C PHE A 23 -22.84 14.95 -23.70
N PHE A 24 -23.11 16.11 -23.08
CA PHE A 24 -22.77 16.34 -21.66
C PHE A 24 -23.59 15.47 -20.69
N TYR A 25 -24.87 15.22 -20.96
CA TYR A 25 -25.70 14.29 -20.17
C TYR A 25 -25.17 12.85 -20.25
N SER A 26 -24.76 12.40 -21.45
CA SER A 26 -24.23 11.05 -21.66
C SER A 26 -22.86 10.86 -21.01
N THR A 27 -22.03 11.90 -20.92
CA THR A 27 -20.72 11.84 -20.24
C THR A 27 -20.82 11.83 -18.72
N GLN A 28 -22.01 12.04 -18.14
CA GLN A 28 -22.21 12.10 -16.68
C GLN A 28 -23.01 10.91 -16.10
N HIS A 29 -23.44 9.95 -16.92
CA HIS A 29 -24.31 8.86 -16.47
C HIS A 29 -23.63 7.49 -16.27
N ASP A 30 -22.31 7.37 -16.44
CA ASP A 30 -21.57 6.15 -16.12
C ASP A 30 -21.07 6.14 -14.67
N SER A 31 -22.01 6.10 -13.73
CA SER A 31 -21.74 5.61 -12.37
C SER A 31 -23.06 5.30 -11.63
N ILE A 32 -23.79 4.30 -12.11
CA ILE A 32 -24.67 3.51 -11.23
C ILE A 32 -23.96 2.18 -11.00
N GLY A 33 -22.91 2.27 -10.18
CA GLY A 33 -22.19 1.13 -9.65
C GLY A 33 -22.90 0.58 -8.42
N HIS A 34 -23.10 -0.73 -8.45
CA HIS A 34 -23.66 -1.67 -7.48
C HIS A 34 -23.12 -1.62 -6.02
N ASP A 35 -23.06 -0.46 -5.35
CA ASP A 35 -22.45 -0.35 -4.01
C ASP A 35 -23.44 -0.26 -2.82
N SER A 36 -24.76 -0.44 -3.01
CA SER A 36 -25.72 -0.22 -1.92
C SER A 36 -25.85 -1.35 -0.90
N ILE A 37 -25.20 -2.50 -1.08
CA ILE A 37 -25.37 -3.66 -0.18
C ILE A 37 -24.18 -3.85 0.78
N LEU A 38 -22.97 -3.40 0.43
CA LEU A 38 -21.80 -3.55 1.32
C LEU A 38 -21.73 -2.46 2.40
N THR A 39 -22.33 -1.29 2.18
CA THR A 39 -22.29 -0.18 3.14
C THR A 39 -23.18 -0.43 4.36
N SER A 40 -24.24 -1.23 4.24
CA SER A 40 -25.18 -1.45 5.35
C SER A 40 -24.66 -2.39 6.45
N THR A 41 -23.65 -3.20 6.17
CA THR A 41 -23.22 -4.28 7.08
C THR A 41 -22.05 -3.90 7.98
N LEU A 42 -21.45 -2.71 7.81
CA LEU A 42 -20.25 -2.29 8.56
C LEU A 42 -20.49 -1.14 9.57
N THR A 43 -21.69 -0.56 9.65
CA THR A 43 -21.96 0.62 10.50
C THR A 43 -22.60 0.32 11.87
N ASP A 44 -22.69 -0.95 12.29
CA ASP A 44 -23.30 -1.29 13.60
C ASP A 44 -22.38 -1.04 14.81
N ASN A 45 -21.13 -0.60 14.57
CA ASN A 45 -20.21 -0.19 15.63
C ASN A 45 -20.10 1.34 15.71
N ASN A 46 -21.17 2.00 16.17
CA ASN A 46 -21.25 3.31 16.83
C ASN A 46 -20.41 4.53 16.35
N ASP A 47 -19.73 4.48 15.21
CA ASP A 47 -18.98 5.61 14.67
C ASP A 47 -19.70 6.18 13.45
N LYS A 48 -20.74 6.98 13.74
CA LYS A 48 -21.66 7.53 12.73
C LYS A 48 -21.02 8.60 11.82
N ASN A 49 -19.72 8.85 11.96
CA ASN A 49 -19.00 9.88 11.20
C ASN A 49 -17.71 9.39 10.52
N LEU A 50 -17.50 8.07 10.38
CA LEU A 50 -16.42 7.56 9.54
C LEU A 50 -16.78 7.70 8.06
N VAL A 51 -16.57 8.90 7.52
CA VAL A 51 -16.38 9.08 6.08
C VAL A 51 -14.96 8.57 5.79
N TRP A 52 -14.84 7.42 5.10
CA TRP A 52 -13.58 7.01 4.46
C TRP A 52 -13.27 8.00 3.34
N GLN A 53 -12.75 9.17 3.70
CA GLN A 53 -12.12 10.06 2.75
C GLN A 53 -10.87 9.34 2.25
N GLY A 54 -10.65 9.31 0.94
CA GLY A 54 -9.43 8.79 0.34
C GLY A 54 -8.24 9.63 0.75
N GLN A 55 -7.78 9.48 1.99
CA GLN A 55 -6.56 10.11 2.50
C GLN A 55 -5.38 9.28 2.02
N ASP A 56 -4.43 9.97 1.42
CA ASP A 56 -3.10 9.42 1.16
C ASP A 56 -2.50 8.91 2.48
N VAL A 57 -2.13 7.63 2.51
CA VAL A 57 -1.57 6.98 3.69
C VAL A 57 -0.14 7.49 3.86
N SER A 58 0.03 8.50 4.73
CA SER A 58 1.35 9.00 5.09
C SER A 58 2.20 7.86 5.64
N HIS A 59 3.29 7.51 4.95
CA HIS A 59 4.24 6.48 5.37
C HIS A 59 5.46 7.08 6.13
N ASP A 60 5.61 8.40 6.12
CA ASP A 60 6.77 9.14 6.67
C ASP A 60 6.68 9.54 8.16
N GLY A 61 5.60 9.18 8.85
CA GLY A 61 5.43 9.58 10.25
C GLY A 61 6.32 8.81 11.24
N GLY A 62 6.37 9.34 12.47
CA GLY A 62 7.17 8.76 13.54
C GLY A 62 6.61 7.44 14.11
N VAL A 63 7.33 6.92 15.09
CA VAL A 63 6.95 5.76 15.90
C VAL A 63 5.65 6.03 16.65
N VAL A 64 4.69 5.11 16.53
CA VAL A 64 3.38 5.20 17.22
C VAL A 64 3.42 4.44 18.55
N MET A 65 4.16 3.35 18.61
CA MET A 65 4.12 2.42 19.74
C MET A 65 5.04 2.82 20.89
N ALA A 66 4.61 2.56 22.12
CA ALA A 66 5.41 2.81 23.32
C ALA A 66 6.52 1.76 23.53
N HIS A 67 7.38 2.00 24.53
CA HIS A 67 8.45 1.09 24.92
C HIS A 67 7.92 -0.30 25.33
N LEU A 68 8.55 -1.38 24.83
CA LEU A 68 8.21 -2.75 25.22
C LEU A 68 9.22 -3.30 26.24
N GLY A 69 8.92 -3.21 27.54
CA GLY A 69 9.85 -3.61 28.60
C GLY A 69 10.05 -5.13 28.74
N ASN A 70 9.07 -5.95 28.41
CA ASN A 70 9.14 -7.40 28.58
C ASN A 70 10.06 -8.05 27.52
N ALA A 71 11.21 -8.56 27.96
CA ALA A 71 12.24 -9.13 27.08
C ALA A 71 11.79 -10.39 26.34
N THR A 72 11.04 -11.29 27.00
CA THR A 72 10.54 -12.51 26.38
C THR A 72 9.53 -12.20 25.27
N ALA A 73 8.53 -11.36 25.58
CA ALA A 73 7.53 -10.92 24.62
C ALA A 73 8.17 -10.20 23.42
N LYS A 74 9.17 -9.35 23.67
CA LYS A 74 9.95 -8.67 22.62
C LYS A 74 10.68 -9.64 21.70
N ALA A 75 11.28 -10.68 22.27
CA ALA A 75 12.00 -11.68 21.50
C ALA A 75 11.06 -12.57 20.68
N GLU A 76 9.90 -12.95 21.25
CA GLU A 76 8.84 -13.69 20.54
C GLU A 76 8.27 -12.87 19.39
N LEU A 77 7.90 -11.61 19.65
CA LEU A 77 7.45 -10.67 18.64
C LEU A 77 8.47 -10.55 17.50
N GLY A 78 9.75 -10.32 17.83
CA GLY A 78 10.81 -10.21 16.84
C GLY A 78 10.94 -11.45 15.95
N ARG A 79 10.93 -12.66 16.54
CA ARG A 79 10.99 -13.92 15.76
C ARG A 79 9.80 -14.05 14.81
N SER A 80 8.60 -13.76 15.30
CA SER A 80 7.37 -13.85 14.50
C SER A 80 7.35 -12.83 13.36
N THR A 81 7.76 -11.59 13.61
CA THR A 81 7.81 -10.55 12.59
C THR A 81 8.88 -10.84 11.54
N TRP A 82 10.07 -11.30 11.93
CA TRP A 82 11.07 -11.69 10.94
C TRP A 82 10.62 -12.90 10.11
N LYS A 83 9.90 -13.85 10.71
CA LYS A 83 9.27 -14.95 9.95
C LYS A 83 8.28 -14.42 8.93
N LEU A 84 7.39 -13.50 9.32
CA LEU A 84 6.45 -12.84 8.40
C LEU A 84 7.18 -12.14 7.26
N LEU A 85 8.16 -11.28 7.56
CA LEU A 85 8.90 -10.52 6.57
C LEU A 85 9.65 -11.42 5.60
N HIS A 86 10.47 -12.34 6.08
CA HIS A 86 11.24 -13.20 5.18
C HIS A 86 10.36 -14.11 4.32
N THR A 87 9.24 -14.60 4.85
CA THR A 87 8.27 -15.36 4.04
C THR A 87 7.53 -14.48 3.04
N MET A 88 7.15 -13.25 3.38
CA MET A 88 6.54 -12.32 2.44
C MET A 88 7.50 -12.01 1.27
N MET A 89 8.78 -11.82 1.56
CA MET A 89 9.81 -11.49 0.57
C MET A 89 10.09 -12.69 -0.33
N SER A 90 10.14 -13.91 0.22
CA SER A 90 10.29 -15.11 -0.59
C SER A 90 9.08 -15.37 -1.48
N ARG A 91 7.88 -14.90 -1.10
CA ARG A 91 6.66 -14.99 -1.90
C ARG A 91 6.48 -13.88 -2.93
N TYR A 92 7.25 -12.79 -2.82
CA TYR A 92 7.12 -11.61 -3.67
C TYR A 92 7.34 -11.95 -5.17
N PRO A 93 6.76 -11.21 -6.14
CA PRO A 93 6.97 -11.50 -7.56
C PRO A 93 8.42 -11.33 -8.01
N GLU A 94 8.86 -12.12 -9.00
CA GLU A 94 10.15 -11.90 -9.65
C GLU A 94 10.17 -10.60 -10.47
N GLN A 95 9.03 -10.29 -11.10
CA GLN A 95 8.82 -9.08 -11.90
C GLN A 95 7.59 -8.33 -11.38
N PRO A 96 7.72 -7.60 -10.26
CA PRO A 96 6.60 -6.89 -9.64
C PRO A 96 6.21 -5.66 -10.47
N THR A 97 4.91 -5.40 -10.52
CA THR A 97 4.31 -4.17 -11.06
C THR A 97 4.66 -2.96 -10.21
N ALA A 98 4.47 -1.75 -10.74
CA ALA A 98 4.70 -0.51 -9.99
C ALA A 98 3.84 -0.42 -8.70
N ASP A 99 2.62 -0.94 -8.76
CA ASP A 99 1.71 -1.02 -7.61
C ASP A 99 2.27 -1.95 -6.53
N GLU A 100 2.63 -3.19 -6.89
CA GLU A 100 3.20 -4.16 -5.94
C GLU A 100 4.52 -3.69 -5.31
N ARG A 101 5.31 -2.90 -6.04
CA ARG A 101 6.52 -2.26 -5.54
C ARG A 101 6.21 -1.20 -4.50
N THR A 102 5.21 -0.38 -4.78
CA THR A 102 4.73 0.67 -3.88
C THR A 102 4.11 0.06 -2.64
N ALA A 103 3.30 -1.00 -2.79
CA ALA A 103 2.66 -1.70 -1.70
C ALA A 103 3.68 -2.31 -0.72
N LEU A 104 4.73 -2.97 -1.23
CA LEU A 104 5.80 -3.52 -0.39
C LEU A 104 6.56 -2.40 0.35
N ASP A 105 6.92 -1.34 -0.36
CA ASP A 105 7.63 -0.21 0.25
C ASP A 105 6.80 0.45 1.37
N GLN A 106 5.53 0.75 1.10
CA GLN A 106 4.60 1.31 2.07
C GLN A 106 4.37 0.37 3.26
N PHE A 107 4.21 -0.93 3.02
CA PHE A 107 4.05 -1.91 4.09
C PHE A 107 5.24 -1.87 5.07
N ILE A 108 6.47 -1.79 4.56
CA ILE A 108 7.67 -1.74 5.42
C ILE A 108 7.73 -0.45 6.23
N HIS A 109 7.44 0.69 5.60
CA HIS A 109 7.42 1.97 6.31
C HIS A 109 6.30 2.00 7.36
N LEU A 110 5.11 1.50 7.05
CA LEU A 110 4.01 1.40 8.01
C LEU A 110 4.31 0.43 9.15
N LEU A 111 4.92 -0.71 8.84
CA LEU A 111 5.40 -1.65 9.85
C LEU A 111 6.36 -0.94 10.80
N SER A 112 7.30 -0.13 10.30
CA SER A 112 8.24 0.61 11.14
C SER A 112 7.57 1.59 12.11
N ARG A 113 6.38 2.10 11.77
CA ARG A 113 5.61 3.02 12.60
C ARG A 113 4.79 2.29 13.66
N LEU A 114 4.19 1.18 13.26
CA LEU A 114 3.23 0.40 14.05
C LEU A 114 3.85 -0.79 14.79
N TYR A 115 5.15 -1.05 14.62
CA TYR A 115 5.80 -2.18 15.26
C TYR A 115 5.67 -2.09 16.79
N PRO A 116 5.12 -3.11 17.49
CA PRO A 116 4.74 -3.04 18.90
C PRO A 116 5.93 -3.14 19.88
N CYS A 117 6.99 -2.40 19.59
CA CYS A 117 8.16 -2.14 20.43
C CYS A 117 8.74 -0.79 19.98
N GLY A 118 8.45 0.29 20.71
CA GLY A 118 8.78 1.66 20.29
C GLY A 118 10.27 1.90 20.04
N GLU A 119 11.15 1.39 20.89
CA GLU A 119 12.60 1.50 20.69
C GLU A 119 13.11 0.63 19.53
N CYS A 120 12.43 -0.49 19.24
CA CYS A 120 12.74 -1.30 18.08
C CYS A 120 12.33 -0.58 16.78
N ALA A 121 11.12 0.00 16.80
CA ALA A 121 10.56 0.80 15.73
C ALA A 121 11.44 2.01 15.39
N GLU A 122 11.86 2.77 16.41
CA GLU A 122 12.74 3.93 16.25
C GLU A 122 14.08 3.54 15.61
N HIS A 123 14.66 2.42 16.07
CA HIS A 123 15.88 1.90 15.48
C HIS A 123 15.68 1.44 14.04
N PHE A 124 14.57 0.77 13.74
CA PHE A 124 14.25 0.31 12.39
C PHE A 124 14.03 1.49 11.43
N GLN A 125 13.35 2.56 11.85
CA GLN A 125 13.22 3.79 11.04
C GLN A 125 14.58 4.42 10.71
N LYS A 126 15.55 4.39 11.64
CA LYS A 126 16.93 4.85 11.36
C LYS A 126 17.61 3.97 10.32
N LEU A 127 17.41 2.64 10.39
CA LEU A 127 17.92 1.72 9.38
C LEU A 127 17.29 1.97 8.00
N LEU A 128 15.97 2.19 7.92
CA LEU A 128 15.29 2.43 6.64
C LEU A 128 15.80 3.69 5.92
N LYS A 129 16.21 4.73 6.66
CA LYS A 129 16.82 5.93 6.07
C LYS A 129 18.18 5.66 5.40
N LEU A 130 18.93 4.67 5.91
CA LEU A 130 20.25 4.29 5.40
C LEU A 130 20.15 3.19 4.33
N TYR A 131 19.18 2.30 4.49
CA TYR A 131 18.98 1.09 3.70
C TYR A 131 17.51 0.98 3.29
N PRO A 132 17.05 1.81 2.34
CA PRO A 132 15.64 1.81 1.93
C PRO A 132 15.24 0.47 1.31
N PRO A 133 13.95 0.06 1.41
CA PRO A 133 13.46 -1.19 0.87
C PRO A 133 13.80 -1.39 -0.61
N GLN A 134 14.33 -2.56 -0.96
CA GLN A 134 14.59 -2.92 -2.35
C GLN A 134 13.42 -3.75 -2.88
N THR A 135 12.59 -3.16 -3.71
CA THR A 135 11.32 -3.78 -4.18
C THR A 135 11.38 -4.23 -5.63
N SER A 136 12.53 -4.20 -6.30
CA SER A 136 12.62 -4.45 -7.75
C SER A 136 12.33 -5.89 -8.16
N SER A 137 12.48 -6.86 -7.26
CA SER A 137 12.24 -8.29 -7.49
C SER A 137 12.21 -9.05 -6.16
N ARG A 138 11.75 -10.31 -6.20
CA ARG A 138 11.84 -11.27 -5.08
C ARG A 138 13.24 -11.35 -4.47
N ILE A 139 14.25 -11.53 -5.33
CA ILE A 139 15.65 -11.65 -4.91
C ILE A 139 16.10 -10.36 -4.23
N ALA A 140 15.83 -9.20 -4.84
CA ALA A 140 16.21 -7.92 -4.26
C ALA A 140 15.58 -7.69 -2.88
N ALA A 141 14.28 -7.98 -2.75
CA ALA A 141 13.55 -7.83 -1.49
C ALA A 141 14.05 -8.80 -0.40
N SER A 142 14.31 -10.06 -0.77
CA SER A 142 14.79 -11.09 0.15
C SER A 142 16.21 -10.80 0.64
N GLN A 143 17.11 -10.42 -0.26
CA GLN A 143 18.49 -10.05 0.07
C GLN A 143 18.54 -8.78 0.93
N TRP A 144 17.72 -7.76 0.60
CA TRP A 144 17.61 -6.56 1.41
C TRP A 144 17.11 -6.88 2.83
N ALA A 145 16.06 -7.69 2.96
CA ALA A 145 15.52 -8.07 4.27
C ALA A 145 16.57 -8.83 5.10
N CYS A 146 17.34 -9.71 4.47
CA CYS A 146 18.43 -10.42 5.13
C CYS A 146 19.53 -9.45 5.62
N ALA A 147 20.00 -8.55 4.75
CA ALA A 147 21.03 -7.58 5.08
C ALA A 147 20.60 -6.66 6.24
N VAL A 148 19.37 -6.16 6.23
CA VAL A 148 18.84 -5.30 7.30
C VAL A 148 18.62 -6.09 8.59
N HIS A 149 18.16 -7.34 8.53
CA HIS A 149 18.08 -8.22 9.70
C HIS A 149 19.46 -8.45 10.30
N ASN A 150 20.50 -8.60 9.48
CA ASN A 150 21.88 -8.69 9.95
C ASN A 150 22.39 -7.40 10.61
N LYS A 151 21.94 -6.21 10.20
CA LYS A 151 22.22 -4.96 10.94
C LYS A 151 21.58 -4.96 12.33
N VAL A 152 20.41 -5.57 12.49
CA VAL A 152 19.82 -5.78 13.81
C VAL A 152 20.58 -6.84 14.61
N ASN A 153 21.04 -7.93 13.97
CA ASN A 153 21.86 -8.95 14.63
C ASN A 153 23.19 -8.37 15.15
N GLU A 154 23.90 -7.60 14.32
CA GLU A 154 25.14 -6.90 14.66
C GLU A 154 24.95 -6.03 15.91
N ARG A 155 23.92 -5.16 15.91
CA ARG A 155 23.58 -4.32 17.07
C ARG A 155 23.31 -5.13 18.34
N LEU A 156 22.66 -6.29 18.21
CA LEU A 156 22.28 -7.15 19.32
C LEU A 156 23.38 -8.17 19.71
N GLY A 157 24.55 -8.12 19.08
CA GLY A 157 25.64 -9.08 19.33
C GLY A 157 25.29 -10.51 18.94
N LYS A 158 24.42 -10.71 17.94
CA LYS A 158 24.02 -12.02 17.42
C LYS A 158 24.90 -12.43 16.23
N LEU A 159 24.92 -13.72 15.94
CA LEU A 159 25.60 -14.24 14.74
C LEU A 159 25.00 -13.62 13.48
N ILE A 160 25.87 -13.32 12.52
CA ILE A 160 25.48 -12.87 11.18
C ILE A 160 25.05 -14.09 10.37
N PHE A 161 23.89 -13.98 9.73
CA PHE A 161 23.36 -15.00 8.83
C PHE A 161 23.97 -14.84 7.43
N ASP A 162 24.37 -15.93 6.77
CA ASP A 162 24.81 -15.88 5.38
C ASP A 162 23.60 -15.70 4.46
N CYS A 163 23.48 -14.53 3.83
CA CYS A 163 22.34 -14.23 2.98
C CYS A 163 22.28 -15.06 1.69
N SER A 164 23.34 -15.79 1.33
CA SER A 164 23.28 -16.78 0.25
C SER A 164 22.34 -17.96 0.58
N ASP A 165 22.13 -18.24 1.87
CA ASP A 165 21.24 -19.31 2.35
C ASP A 165 19.78 -18.85 2.56
N ILE A 166 19.44 -17.59 2.25
CA ILE A 166 18.13 -17.03 2.62
C ILE A 166 16.96 -17.74 1.94
N GLU A 167 17.13 -18.12 0.67
CA GLU A 167 16.11 -18.82 -0.11
C GLU A 167 15.90 -20.26 0.37
N ALA A 168 16.98 -20.94 0.79
CA ALA A 168 16.88 -22.26 1.41
C ALA A 168 16.19 -22.19 2.78
N LYS A 169 16.47 -21.13 3.55
CA LYS A 169 15.88 -20.92 4.88
C LYS A 169 14.39 -20.58 4.81
N TYR A 170 13.99 -19.80 3.81
CA TYR A 170 12.62 -19.37 3.58
C TYR A 170 12.22 -19.69 2.13
N PRO A 171 11.94 -20.98 1.83
CA PRO A 171 11.55 -21.37 0.48
C PRO A 171 10.29 -20.63 0.07
N CYS A 172 10.21 -20.27 -1.21
CA CYS A 172 9.06 -19.53 -1.73
C CYS A 172 7.78 -20.37 -1.76
N GLY A 173 7.84 -21.70 -1.62
CA GLY A 173 6.68 -22.57 -1.75
C GLY A 173 5.96 -22.39 -3.09
N CYS A 174 6.68 -21.99 -4.14
CA CYS A 174 6.17 -21.80 -5.50
C CYS A 174 6.07 -23.11 -6.28
N GLU A 175 6.27 -24.25 -5.60
CA GLU A 175 6.19 -25.57 -6.22
C GLU A 175 4.78 -25.75 -6.79
N SER A 176 4.68 -26.24 -8.03
CA SER A 176 3.41 -26.69 -8.56
C SER A 176 2.92 -27.85 -7.70
N VAL A 177 1.68 -27.77 -7.23
CA VAL A 177 1.01 -28.94 -6.64
C VAL A 177 0.93 -30.00 -7.74
N GLU A 178 1.70 -31.08 -7.61
CA GLU A 178 1.53 -32.29 -8.43
C GLU A 178 0.21 -33.00 -8.11
#